data_AF-A0A9E3AYE4-F1
#
_entry.id   AF-A0A9E3AYE4-F1
#
_cell.length_a   1.000
_cell.length_b   1.000
_cell.length_c   1.000
_cell.angle_alpha   90.00
_cell.angle_beta   90.00
_cell.angle_gamma   90.00
#
_symmetry.space_group_name_H-M   'P 1'
#
loop_
_entity.id
_entity.type
_entity.pdbx_description
1 polymer ?
#
loop_
_entity_poly.entity_id
_entity_poly.type
_entity_poly.pdbx_seq_one_letter_code
_entity_poly.pdbx_strand_id
1 'polypeptide(L)'
;AGILIDYYLASKPTAPLTMDILDAKGQLVRHLTSVKSNKQEQPPEWPDQVHPTDTLPADQGTNRFVWNLRYDDPAQIPGAFYAGLAPRGPIALPGKYTVRLTYQGQTLTAPLTIAVDPRVKGPLTGLQQKFALAMEVYRDQDALHRAVNDIRAVKNEVSGTLKRRGGQPLAAEGAQLTARASQIESILMQVNIKGSEANLNFPGRLNEQIYSFAGLLDDSDTAPNLQELQTYKTMHDDLGKQLADWDSLKKTQLASFRSHAQGIK
;
A
#
# COMPACT_ATOMS: atom_id res chain seq x y z
N ALA A 1 13.47 -14.66 -4.60
CA ALA A 1 12.83 -15.98 -4.49
C ALA A 1 11.41 -15.89 -5.03
N GLY A 2 10.83 -16.99 -5.49
CA GLY A 2 9.44 -17.02 -5.94
C GLY A 2 8.95 -18.44 -6.20
N ILE A 3 7.63 -18.62 -6.23
CA ILE A 3 6.97 -19.89 -6.53
C ILE A 3 6.42 -19.81 -7.96
N LEU A 4 6.80 -20.79 -8.77
CA LEU A 4 6.25 -20.99 -10.11
C LEU A 4 4.85 -21.57 -9.98
N ILE A 5 3.87 -20.91 -10.58
CA ILE A 5 2.49 -21.38 -10.68
C ILE A 5 2.18 -21.58 -12.16
N ASP A 6 2.06 -22.85 -12.54
CA ASP A 6 1.71 -23.25 -13.90
C ASP A 6 0.23 -23.57 -13.97
N TYR A 7 -0.44 -23.11 -15.02
CA TYR A 7 -1.85 -23.38 -15.28
C TYR A 7 -2.13 -23.48 -16.77
N TYR A 8 -3.16 -24.25 -17.10
CA TYR A 8 -3.60 -24.46 -18.47
C TYR A 8 -4.99 -23.85 -18.68
N LEU A 9 -5.14 -23.08 -19.76
CA LEU A 9 -6.40 -22.49 -20.18
C LEU A 9 -6.86 -23.14 -21.49
N ALA A 10 -8.00 -23.83 -21.48
CA ALA A 10 -8.52 -24.53 -22.65
C ALA A 10 -8.83 -23.57 -23.82
N SER A 11 -9.20 -22.33 -23.51
CA SER A 11 -9.43 -21.26 -24.47
C SER A 11 -8.97 -19.91 -23.88
N LYS A 12 -8.77 -18.90 -24.74
CA LYS A 12 -8.46 -17.54 -24.26
C LYS A 12 -9.63 -17.01 -23.39
N PRO A 13 -9.38 -16.46 -22.18
CA PRO A 13 -10.44 -15.91 -21.34
C PRO A 13 -11.20 -14.77 -22.04
N THR A 14 -12.53 -14.79 -21.95
CA THR A 14 -13.42 -13.71 -22.41
C THR A 14 -13.75 -12.71 -21.30
N ALA A 15 -13.41 -13.04 -20.05
CA ALA A 15 -13.53 -12.21 -18.86
C ALA A 15 -12.17 -12.21 -18.13
N PRO A 16 -11.94 -11.27 -17.19
CA PRO A 16 -10.71 -11.24 -16.40
C PRO A 16 -10.41 -12.58 -15.74
N LEU A 17 -9.20 -13.10 -15.95
CA LEU A 17 -8.64 -14.20 -15.19
C LEU A 17 -8.17 -13.64 -13.85
N THR A 18 -8.51 -14.31 -12.75
CA THR A 18 -7.99 -13.93 -11.43
C THR A 18 -7.35 -15.10 -10.71
N MET A 19 -6.36 -14.80 -9.88
CA MET A 19 -5.71 -15.77 -9.01
C MET A 19 -5.58 -15.16 -7.61
N ASP A 20 -6.19 -15.82 -6.64
CA ASP A 20 -6.03 -15.48 -5.23
C ASP A 20 -5.09 -16.47 -4.58
N ILE A 21 -4.19 -15.96 -3.75
CA ILE A 21 -3.37 -16.76 -2.85
C ILE A 21 -3.92 -16.55 -1.46
N LEU A 22 -4.31 -17.64 -0.80
CA LEU A 22 -4.95 -17.64 0.51
C LEU A 22 -4.05 -18.33 1.52
N ASP A 23 -3.98 -17.81 2.74
CA ASP A 23 -3.25 -18.46 3.83
C ASP A 23 -4.02 -19.67 4.41
N ALA A 24 -3.44 -20.34 5.41
CA ALA A 24 -4.06 -21.48 6.09
C ALA A 24 -5.40 -21.16 6.79
N LYS A 25 -5.72 -19.88 7.02
CA LYS A 25 -6.97 -19.40 7.61
C LYS A 25 -7.98 -18.92 6.55
N GLY A 26 -7.62 -19.01 5.27
CA GLY A 26 -8.43 -18.50 4.15
C GLY A 26 -8.36 -16.98 3.98
N GLN A 27 -7.41 -16.30 4.64
CA GLN A 27 -7.20 -14.87 4.46
C GLN A 27 -6.47 -14.61 3.15
N LEU A 28 -6.88 -13.55 2.44
CA LEU A 28 -6.23 -13.13 1.20
C LEU A 28 -4.80 -12.65 1.47
N VAL A 29 -3.86 -13.24 0.76
CA VAL A 29 -2.44 -12.90 0.79
C VAL A 29 -2.12 -12.01 -0.41
N ARG A 30 -2.48 -12.47 -1.61
CA ARG A 30 -2.21 -11.78 -2.88
C ARG A 30 -3.40 -11.96 -3.81
N HIS A 31 -3.83 -10.88 -4.44
CA HIS A 31 -4.77 -10.91 -5.55
C HIS A 31 -4.03 -10.57 -6.86
N LEU A 32 -4.28 -11.37 -7.90
CA LEU A 32 -3.69 -11.19 -9.22
C LEU A 32 -4.78 -11.22 -10.27
N THR A 33 -4.60 -10.44 -11.35
CA THR A 33 -5.53 -10.40 -12.47
C THR A 33 -4.81 -10.30 -13.80
N SER A 34 -5.43 -10.81 -14.87
CA SER A 34 -4.95 -10.60 -16.25
C SER A 34 -5.21 -9.19 -16.79
N VAL A 35 -5.92 -8.35 -16.03
CA VAL A 35 -6.21 -6.96 -16.42
C VAL A 35 -5.06 -6.07 -15.97
N LYS A 36 -4.46 -5.34 -16.91
CA LYS A 36 -3.44 -4.33 -16.57
C LYS A 36 -4.05 -3.28 -15.65
N SER A 37 -3.38 -3.06 -14.52
CA SER A 37 -3.78 -2.04 -13.58
C SER A 37 -3.40 -0.66 -14.10
N ASN A 38 -4.31 0.32 -14.02
CA ASN A 38 -4.01 1.74 -14.21
C ASN A 38 -3.40 2.34 -12.93
N LYS A 39 -2.46 1.62 -12.28
CA LYS A 39 -1.77 2.18 -11.11
C LYS A 39 -0.98 3.39 -11.58
N GLN A 40 -1.13 4.52 -10.89
CA GLN A 40 -0.25 5.66 -11.12
C GLN A 40 1.14 5.24 -10.71
N GLU A 41 2.01 5.07 -11.70
CA GLU A 41 3.38 4.63 -11.50
C GLU A 41 4.14 5.70 -10.73
N GLN A 42 5.05 5.23 -9.88
CA GLN A 42 6.04 6.13 -9.31
C GLN A 42 6.92 6.64 -10.44
N PRO A 43 7.33 7.92 -10.40
CA PRO A 43 8.27 8.43 -11.38
C PRO A 43 9.52 7.52 -11.38
N PRO A 44 9.98 7.05 -12.54
CA PRO A 44 11.10 6.13 -12.60
C PRO A 44 12.35 6.81 -12.03
N GLU A 45 12.98 6.16 -11.05
CA GLU A 45 14.28 6.59 -10.52
C GLU A 45 15.41 6.12 -11.43
N TRP A 46 15.34 4.89 -11.93
CA TRP A 46 16.31 4.34 -12.87
C TRP A 46 15.64 3.95 -14.19
N PRO A 47 16.10 4.47 -15.34
CA PRO A 47 15.48 4.20 -16.64
C PRO A 47 15.56 2.73 -17.05
N ASP A 48 16.55 1.99 -16.54
CA ASP A 48 16.75 0.56 -16.81
C ASP A 48 16.06 -0.36 -15.78
N GLN A 49 15.19 0.20 -14.93
CA GLN A 49 14.50 -0.57 -13.89
C GLN A 49 13.53 -1.57 -14.51
N VAL A 50 13.79 -2.85 -14.30
CA VAL A 50 12.88 -3.93 -14.70
C VAL A 50 11.82 -4.11 -13.62
N HIS A 51 10.58 -3.74 -13.93
CA HIS A 51 9.45 -4.00 -13.05
C HIS A 51 8.99 -5.46 -13.18
N PRO A 52 8.77 -6.18 -12.07
CA PRO A 52 8.14 -7.50 -12.11
C PRO A 52 6.76 -7.42 -12.77
N THR A 53 6.44 -8.40 -13.62
CA THR A 53 5.09 -8.50 -14.20
C THR A 53 4.06 -8.72 -13.09
N ASP A 54 3.09 -7.81 -13.00
CA ASP A 54 2.02 -7.84 -12.00
C ASP A 54 0.69 -8.39 -12.56
N THR A 55 0.68 -8.75 -13.84
CA THR A 55 -0.48 -9.28 -14.56
C THR A 55 -0.34 -10.76 -14.85
N LEU A 56 -1.46 -11.49 -14.74
CA LEU A 56 -1.52 -12.91 -15.10
C LEU A 56 -1.48 -13.07 -16.63
N PRO A 57 -0.58 -13.90 -17.17
CA PRO A 57 -0.70 -14.36 -18.55
C PRO A 57 -2.06 -15.04 -18.77
N ALA A 58 -2.68 -14.78 -19.91
CA ALA A 58 -4.05 -15.20 -20.19
C ALA A 58 -4.19 -15.78 -21.59
N ASP A 59 -3.15 -16.42 -22.09
CA ASP A 59 -3.15 -17.02 -23.42
C ASP A 59 -3.78 -18.42 -23.38
N GLN A 60 -4.35 -18.85 -24.50
CA GLN A 60 -4.81 -20.24 -24.62
C GLN A 60 -3.60 -21.17 -24.51
N GLY A 61 -3.73 -22.26 -23.74
CA GLY A 61 -2.66 -23.20 -23.48
C GLY A 61 -1.99 -23.01 -22.12
N THR A 62 -0.71 -23.34 -22.04
CA THR A 62 0.06 -23.30 -20.79
C THR A 62 0.56 -21.89 -20.50
N ASN A 63 0.31 -21.44 -19.27
CA ASN A 63 0.73 -20.15 -18.73
C ASN A 63 1.52 -20.37 -17.44
N ARG A 64 2.44 -19.46 -17.16
CA ARG A 64 3.27 -19.45 -15.95
C ARG A 64 3.25 -18.09 -15.30
N PHE A 65 3.02 -18.06 -14.00
CA PHE A 65 3.19 -16.86 -13.18
C PHE A 65 4.19 -17.14 -12.05
N VAL A 66 4.99 -16.13 -11.69
CA VAL A 66 5.96 -16.23 -10.58
C VAL A 66 5.47 -15.37 -9.43
N TRP A 67 4.93 -16.00 -8.38
CA TRP A 67 4.61 -15.29 -7.16
C TRP A 67 5.89 -15.03 -6.37
N ASN A 68 6.20 -13.76 -6.15
CA ASN A 68 7.37 -13.30 -5.38
C ASN A 68 7.26 -13.50 -3.86
N LEU A 69 6.29 -14.29 -3.41
CA LEU A 69 5.98 -14.57 -2.00
C LEU A 69 5.47 -13.39 -1.20
N ARG A 70 5.15 -12.25 -1.82
CA ARG A 70 4.68 -11.07 -1.08
C ARG A 70 3.18 -10.98 -1.04
N TYR A 71 2.69 -10.32 0.01
CA TYR A 71 1.32 -9.85 0.10
C TYR A 71 1.04 -8.81 -1.00
N ASP A 72 -0.23 -8.41 -1.15
CA ASP A 72 -0.57 -7.23 -1.92
C ASP A 72 0.19 -5.98 -1.42
N ASP A 73 0.51 -5.09 -2.36
CA ASP A 73 1.22 -3.85 -2.05
C ASP A 73 0.26 -2.85 -1.38
N PRO A 74 0.73 -1.99 -0.46
CA PRO A 74 -0.13 -0.96 0.13
C PRO A 74 -0.63 0.00 -0.95
N ALA A 75 -1.72 0.72 -0.65
CA ALA A 75 -2.25 1.76 -1.53
C ALA A 75 -1.14 2.69 -2.01
N GLN A 76 -1.02 2.99 -3.29
CA GLN A 76 0.06 3.88 -3.75
C GLN A 76 -0.33 5.35 -3.56
N ILE A 77 0.65 6.21 -3.26
CA ILE A 77 0.47 7.66 -3.31
C ILE A 77 0.91 8.13 -4.71
N PRO A 78 0.00 8.69 -5.53
CA PRO A 78 0.33 9.16 -6.87
C PRO A 78 1.44 10.21 -6.87
N GLY A 79 2.47 9.98 -7.70
CA GLY A 79 3.63 10.88 -7.83
C GLY A 79 4.54 10.95 -6.61
N ALA A 80 4.43 10.00 -5.67
CA ALA A 80 5.38 9.87 -4.58
C ALA A 80 6.70 9.27 -5.09
N PHE A 81 7.81 9.72 -4.50
CA PHE A 81 9.15 9.19 -4.71
C PHE A 81 9.59 8.46 -3.46
N TYR A 82 10.31 7.37 -3.64
CA TYR A 82 10.94 6.57 -2.59
C TYR A 82 12.38 6.33 -3.01
N ALA A 83 13.29 6.12 -2.05
CA ALA A 83 14.72 5.90 -2.32
C ALA A 83 15.05 4.55 -3.03
N GLY A 84 14.04 3.86 -3.54
CA GLY A 84 14.17 2.55 -4.15
C GLY A 84 12.85 2.10 -4.76
N LEU A 85 12.52 0.81 -4.63
CA LEU A 85 11.25 0.31 -5.13
C LEU A 85 10.07 0.89 -4.35
N ALA A 86 8.94 1.03 -5.04
CA ALA A 86 7.67 1.33 -4.41
C ALA A 86 7.42 0.43 -3.18
N PRO A 87 6.71 0.93 -2.15
CA PRO A 87 6.32 0.11 -1.02
C PRO A 87 5.60 -1.17 -1.45
N ARG A 88 5.98 -2.30 -0.85
CA ARG A 88 5.48 -3.64 -1.18
C ARG A 88 4.91 -4.34 0.05
N GLY A 89 4.04 -5.31 -0.19
CA GLY A 89 3.56 -6.19 0.87
C GLY A 89 4.70 -6.99 1.53
N PRO A 90 4.55 -7.39 2.80
CA PRO A 90 5.52 -8.22 3.50
C PRO A 90 5.65 -9.60 2.85
N ILE A 91 6.76 -10.28 3.10
CA ILE A 91 6.97 -11.65 2.64
C ILE A 91 6.08 -12.61 3.45
N ALA A 92 5.46 -13.56 2.75
CA ALA A 92 4.61 -14.59 3.32
C ALA A 92 5.38 -15.55 4.22
N LEU A 93 4.83 -15.82 5.40
CA LEU A 93 5.42 -16.73 6.38
C LEU A 93 5.46 -18.18 5.83
N PRO A 94 6.50 -18.98 6.10
CA PRO A 94 6.49 -20.41 5.82
C PRO A 94 5.23 -21.10 6.39
N GLY A 95 4.57 -21.94 5.58
CA GLY A 95 3.30 -22.53 5.95
C GLY A 95 2.49 -23.04 4.77
N LYS A 96 1.23 -23.39 5.04
CA LYS A 96 0.27 -23.87 4.06
C LYS A 96 -0.53 -22.71 3.47
N TYR A 97 -0.74 -22.76 2.17
CA TYR A 97 -1.48 -21.80 1.37
C TYR A 97 -2.36 -22.53 0.37
N THR A 98 -3.33 -21.81 -0.20
CA THR A 98 -4.17 -22.27 -1.31
C THR A 98 -4.08 -21.27 -2.44
N VAL A 99 -3.75 -21.75 -3.64
CA VAL A 99 -3.89 -20.98 -4.87
C VAL A 99 -5.29 -21.23 -5.41
N ARG A 100 -6.02 -20.16 -5.71
CA ARG A 100 -7.38 -20.19 -6.26
C ARG A 100 -7.42 -19.44 -7.58
N LEU A 101 -7.53 -20.16 -8.69
CA LEU A 101 -7.66 -19.59 -10.03
C LEU A 101 -9.15 -19.50 -10.42
N THR A 102 -9.62 -18.33 -10.85
CA THR A 102 -10.97 -18.15 -11.36
C THR A 102 -10.92 -17.85 -12.86
N TYR A 103 -11.48 -18.76 -13.66
CA TYR A 103 -11.45 -18.74 -15.12
C TYR A 103 -12.87 -18.96 -15.66
N GLN A 104 -13.42 -17.97 -16.37
CA GLN A 104 -14.78 -18.02 -16.96
C GLN A 104 -15.87 -18.51 -15.99
N GLY A 105 -15.83 -18.02 -14.74
CA GLY A 105 -16.79 -18.38 -13.68
C GLY A 105 -16.53 -19.72 -12.99
N GLN A 106 -15.53 -20.48 -13.43
CA GLN A 106 -15.08 -21.70 -12.76
C GLN A 106 -13.93 -21.39 -11.81
N THR A 107 -13.94 -22.04 -10.65
CA THR A 107 -12.90 -21.88 -9.63
C THR A 107 -12.12 -23.19 -9.49
N LEU A 108 -10.81 -23.10 -9.66
CA LEU A 108 -9.85 -24.18 -9.49
C LEU A 108 -8.98 -23.88 -8.27
N THR A 109 -8.72 -24.87 -7.43
CA THR A 109 -7.86 -24.70 -6.25
C THR A 109 -6.73 -25.71 -6.23
N ALA A 110 -5.57 -25.28 -5.77
CA ALA A 110 -4.40 -26.13 -5.56
C ALA A 110 -3.73 -25.79 -4.22
N PRO A 111 -3.29 -26.81 -3.45
CA PRO A 111 -2.54 -26.57 -2.23
C PRO A 111 -1.13 -26.09 -2.56
N LEU A 112 -0.58 -25.23 -1.71
CA LEU A 112 0.78 -24.74 -1.80
C LEU A 112 1.44 -24.77 -0.42
N THR A 113 2.69 -25.20 -0.33
CA THR A 113 3.46 -25.15 0.94
C THR A 113 4.71 -24.32 0.73
N ILE A 114 4.88 -23.28 1.55
CA ILE A 114 6.13 -22.52 1.64
C ILE A 114 6.98 -23.17 2.73
N ALA A 115 8.14 -23.71 2.35
CA ALA A 115 9.10 -24.27 3.30
C ALA A 115 9.92 -23.16 3.97
N VAL A 116 10.42 -23.44 5.18
CA VAL A 116 11.39 -22.58 5.86
C VAL A 116 12.71 -22.66 5.08
N ASP A 117 13.40 -21.52 4.89
CA ASP A 117 14.73 -21.52 4.27
C ASP A 117 15.72 -22.27 5.19
N PRO A 118 16.41 -23.32 4.69
CA PRO A 118 17.30 -24.16 5.50
C PRO A 118 18.52 -23.42 6.08
N ARG A 119 18.81 -22.21 5.59
CA ARG A 119 19.89 -21.36 6.10
C ARG A 119 19.49 -20.57 7.33
N VAL A 120 18.19 -20.40 7.58
CA VAL A 120 17.69 -19.68 8.76
C VAL A 120 18.00 -20.50 10.01
N LYS A 121 18.77 -19.90 10.91
CA LYS A 121 19.15 -20.48 12.21
C LYS A 121 18.27 -19.86 13.29
N GLY A 122 17.26 -20.60 13.74
CA GLY A 122 16.38 -20.13 14.82
C GLY A 122 15.03 -20.84 14.82
N PRO A 123 14.25 -20.67 15.89
CA PRO A 123 12.91 -21.22 15.96
C PRO A 123 11.97 -20.47 15.01
N LEU A 124 11.00 -21.18 14.43
CA LEU A 124 9.94 -20.61 13.58
C LEU A 124 9.17 -19.48 14.29
N THR A 125 9.13 -19.48 15.62
CA THR A 125 8.52 -18.44 16.44
C THR A 125 9.13 -17.05 16.20
N GLY A 126 10.43 -16.97 15.93
CA GLY A 126 11.08 -15.69 15.61
C GLY A 126 10.60 -15.12 14.28
N LEU A 127 10.45 -15.98 13.26
CA LEU A 127 9.88 -15.58 11.96
C LEU A 127 8.41 -15.16 12.10
N GLN A 128 7.64 -15.83 12.96
CA GLN A 128 6.26 -15.46 13.25
C GLN A 128 6.15 -14.08 13.90
N GLN A 129 7.03 -13.79 14.87
CA GLN A 129 7.08 -12.46 15.51
C GLN A 129 7.48 -11.37 14.53
N LYS A 130 8.49 -11.62 13.68
CA LYS A 130 8.90 -10.71 12.61
C LYS A 130 7.77 -10.45 11.62
N PHE A 131 7.12 -11.51 11.16
CA PHE A 131 5.99 -11.41 10.24
C PHE A 131 4.82 -10.64 10.86
N ALA A 132 4.51 -10.86 12.14
CA ALA A 132 3.48 -10.09 12.83
C ALA A 132 3.80 -8.60 12.85
N LEU A 133 5.04 -8.22 13.19
CA LEU A 133 5.47 -6.83 13.14
C LEU A 133 5.43 -6.25 11.72
N ALA A 134 5.89 -6.99 10.72
CA ALA A 134 5.87 -6.57 9.32
C ALA A 134 4.44 -6.35 8.80
N MET A 135 3.47 -7.16 9.23
CA MET A 135 2.06 -6.97 8.92
C MET A 135 1.48 -5.70 9.55
N GLU A 136 1.89 -5.36 10.77
CA GLU A 136 1.49 -4.11 11.43
C GLU A 136 2.08 -2.89 10.71
N VAL A 137 3.38 -2.91 10.40
CA VAL A 137 4.05 -1.87 9.59
C VAL A 137 3.38 -1.69 8.22
N TYR A 138 3.02 -2.80 7.57
CA TYR A 138 2.28 -2.79 6.30
C TYR A 138 0.92 -2.10 6.42
N ARG A 139 0.15 -2.39 7.47
CA ARG A 139 -1.15 -1.77 7.73
C ARG A 139 -1.01 -0.27 7.99
N ASP A 140 -0.01 0.12 8.78
CA ASP A 140 0.29 1.52 9.05
C ASP A 140 0.69 2.26 7.77
N GLN A 141 1.50 1.64 6.91
CA GLN A 141 1.86 2.22 5.62
C GLN A 141 0.65 2.38 4.68
N ASP A 142 -0.21 1.37 4.57
CA ASP A 142 -1.45 1.45 3.78
C ASP A 142 -2.39 2.54 4.32
N ALA A 143 -2.57 2.61 5.65
CA ALA A 143 -3.40 3.63 6.30
C ALA A 143 -2.86 5.04 6.06
N LEU A 144 -1.55 5.24 6.20
CA LEU A 144 -0.88 6.51 5.90
C LEU A 144 -1.12 6.93 4.45
N HIS A 145 -0.86 6.03 3.49
CA HIS A 145 -1.02 6.33 2.08
C HIS A 145 -2.47 6.69 1.71
N ARG A 146 -3.44 5.95 2.27
CA ARG A 146 -4.87 6.26 2.10
C ARG A 146 -5.23 7.62 2.69
N ALA A 147 -4.72 7.96 3.87
CA ALA A 147 -4.97 9.27 4.49
C ALA A 147 -4.41 10.41 3.64
N VAL A 148 -3.19 10.28 3.11
CA VAL A 148 -2.60 11.27 2.19
C VAL A 148 -3.46 11.43 0.93
N ASN A 149 -3.90 10.33 0.32
CA ASN A 149 -4.76 10.37 -0.86
C ASN A 149 -6.12 11.03 -0.57
N ASP A 150 -6.74 10.72 0.57
CA ASP A 150 -8.00 11.32 1.03
C ASP A 150 -7.84 12.82 1.29
N ILE A 151 -6.76 13.24 1.95
CA ILE A 151 -6.41 14.66 2.16
C ILE A 151 -6.31 15.40 0.82
N ARG A 152 -5.59 14.84 -0.17
CA ARG A 152 -5.46 15.46 -1.49
C ARG A 152 -6.79 15.54 -2.22
N ALA A 153 -7.62 14.50 -2.14
CA ALA A 153 -8.97 14.50 -2.70
C ALA A 153 -9.84 15.60 -2.09
N VAL A 154 -9.82 15.75 -0.76
CA VAL A 154 -10.56 16.80 -0.06
C VAL A 154 -10.06 18.20 -0.43
N LYS A 155 -8.75 18.42 -0.51
CA LYS A 155 -8.18 19.71 -0.95
C LYS A 155 -8.67 20.08 -2.36
N ASN A 156 -8.73 19.10 -3.26
CA ASN A 156 -9.28 19.29 -4.61
C ASN A 156 -10.79 19.57 -4.59
N GLU A 157 -11.56 18.89 -3.74
CA GLU A 157 -12.99 19.12 -3.57
C GLU A 157 -13.27 20.54 -3.08
N VAL A 158 -12.56 21.01 -2.06
CA VAL A 158 -12.66 22.37 -1.51
C VAL A 158 -12.35 23.40 -2.60
N SER A 159 -11.22 23.24 -3.30
CA SER A 159 -10.84 24.13 -4.41
C SER A 159 -11.89 24.18 -5.51
N GLY A 160 -12.39 23.02 -5.95
CA GLY A 160 -13.43 22.93 -6.97
C GLY A 160 -14.75 23.55 -6.53
N THR A 161 -15.10 23.43 -5.26
CA THR A 161 -16.31 24.02 -4.69
C THR A 161 -16.23 25.53 -4.61
N LEU A 162 -15.11 26.08 -4.13
CA LEU A 162 -14.88 27.53 -4.08
C LEU A 162 -14.95 28.18 -5.47
N LYS A 163 -14.44 27.49 -6.50
CA LYS A 163 -14.52 27.95 -7.90
C LYS A 163 -15.95 27.96 -8.43
N ARG A 164 -16.78 26.97 -8.09
CA ARG A 164 -18.16 26.84 -8.61
C ARG A 164 -19.18 27.71 -7.87
N ARG A 165 -19.03 27.85 -6.55
CA ARG A 165 -20.06 28.42 -5.65
C ARG A 165 -19.74 29.83 -5.16
N GLY A 166 -18.75 30.49 -5.76
CA GLY A 166 -18.48 31.91 -5.51
C GLY A 166 -17.87 32.21 -4.14
N GLY A 167 -16.67 31.66 -3.88
CA GLY A 167 -15.65 32.18 -2.95
C GLY A 167 -16.08 32.81 -1.61
N GLN A 168 -16.60 34.05 -1.63
CA GLN A 168 -16.70 34.95 -0.47
C GLN A 168 -17.23 34.34 0.84
N PRO A 169 -18.40 33.66 0.90
CA PRO A 169 -18.90 33.11 2.17
C PRO A 169 -18.13 31.87 2.66
N LEU A 170 -17.45 31.15 1.76
CA LEU A 170 -16.75 29.89 2.09
C LEU A 170 -15.23 30.02 2.10
N ALA A 171 -14.67 31.16 1.66
CA ALA A 171 -13.23 31.30 1.42
C ALA A 171 -12.42 31.09 2.70
N ALA A 172 -12.85 31.68 3.81
CA ALA A 172 -12.18 31.54 5.09
C ALA A 172 -12.26 30.10 5.63
N GLU A 173 -13.44 29.48 5.58
CA GLU A 173 -13.64 28.09 6.02
C GLU A 173 -12.82 27.11 5.17
N GLY A 174 -12.89 27.24 3.85
CA GLY A 174 -12.13 26.41 2.91
C GLY A 174 -10.61 26.59 3.05
N ALA A 175 -10.14 27.82 3.28
CA ALA A 175 -8.73 28.10 3.54
C ALA A 175 -8.26 27.47 4.86
N GLN A 176 -9.04 27.58 5.93
CA GLN A 176 -8.71 26.98 7.23
C GLN A 176 -8.66 25.45 7.14
N LEU A 177 -9.66 24.83 6.51
CA LEU A 177 -9.71 23.38 6.28
C LEU A 177 -8.50 22.90 5.47
N THR A 178 -8.19 23.58 4.37
CA THR A 178 -7.05 23.25 3.50
C THR A 178 -5.72 23.40 4.23
N ALA A 179 -5.59 24.42 5.08
CA ALA A 179 -4.38 24.65 5.89
C ALA A 179 -4.16 23.52 6.90
N ARG A 180 -5.20 23.14 7.66
CA ARG A 180 -5.12 22.03 8.63
C ARG A 180 -4.84 20.70 7.94
N ALA A 181 -5.53 20.43 6.83
CA ALA A 181 -5.29 19.22 6.05
C ALA A 181 -3.84 19.16 5.53
N SER A 182 -3.28 20.30 5.10
CA SER A 182 -1.88 20.37 4.63
C SER A 182 -0.86 20.21 5.76
N GLN A 183 -1.18 20.67 6.98
CA GLN A 183 -0.35 20.43 8.16
C GLN A 183 -0.24 18.93 8.46
N ILE A 184 -1.38 18.23 8.48
CA ILE A 184 -1.42 16.77 8.67
C ILE A 184 -0.63 16.07 7.54
N GLU A 185 -0.90 16.42 6.28
CA GLU A 185 -0.18 15.86 5.12
C GLU A 185 1.35 16.02 5.26
N SER A 186 1.81 17.18 5.74
CA SER A 186 3.25 17.47 5.90
C SER A 186 3.96 16.68 7.01
N ILE A 187 3.19 16.15 7.97
CA ILE A 187 3.70 15.27 9.02
C ILE A 187 3.73 13.83 8.50
N LEU A 188 2.67 13.42 7.78
CA LEU A 188 2.58 12.09 7.16
C LEU A 188 3.64 11.90 6.07
N MET A 189 3.82 12.88 5.18
CA MET A 189 4.68 12.77 4.00
C MET A 189 5.43 14.07 3.72
N GLN A 190 6.66 13.95 3.23
CA GLN A 190 7.42 15.11 2.74
C GLN A 190 6.87 15.56 1.38
N VAL A 191 6.03 16.60 1.39
CA VAL A 191 5.32 17.08 0.19
C VAL A 191 6.21 17.81 -0.83
N ASN A 192 7.41 18.23 -0.42
CA ASN A 192 8.35 18.99 -1.25
C ASN A 192 9.24 18.11 -2.14
N ILE A 193 9.22 16.79 -1.97
CA ILE A 193 9.93 15.87 -2.86
C ILE A 193 9.22 15.86 -4.21
N LYS A 194 9.91 16.36 -5.25
CA LYS A 194 9.43 16.48 -6.64
C LYS A 194 10.35 15.81 -7.66
N GLY A 195 11.33 15.03 -7.19
CA GLY A 195 12.31 14.33 -8.01
C GLY A 195 12.95 13.18 -7.23
N SER A 196 13.56 12.25 -7.95
CA SER A 196 14.46 11.24 -7.36
C SER A 196 15.60 11.95 -6.62
N GLU A 197 16.10 11.32 -5.56
CA GLU A 197 17.15 11.83 -4.65
C GLU A 197 16.83 13.15 -3.92
N ALA A 198 15.68 13.79 -4.18
CA ALA A 198 15.31 15.02 -3.48
C ALA A 198 15.06 14.78 -1.97
N ASN A 199 14.85 13.53 -1.56
CA ASN A 199 14.82 13.14 -0.15
C ASN A 199 16.14 13.45 0.58
N LEU A 200 17.27 13.60 -0.10
CA LEU A 200 18.53 14.05 0.49
C LEU A 200 18.49 15.52 0.97
N ASN A 201 17.59 16.33 0.40
CA ASN A 201 17.47 17.76 0.69
C ASN A 201 16.40 18.09 1.74
N PHE A 202 15.60 17.12 2.16
CA PHE A 202 14.47 17.34 3.06
C PHE A 202 14.41 16.29 4.16
N PRO A 203 13.96 16.65 5.38
CA PRO A 203 13.82 15.66 6.45
C PRO A 203 12.80 14.59 6.08
N GLY A 204 13.15 13.33 6.35
CA GLY A 204 12.23 12.20 6.26
C GLY A 204 11.03 12.38 7.19
N ARG A 205 9.84 12.10 6.65
CA ARG A 205 8.56 12.11 7.39
C ARG A 205 8.09 10.68 7.63
N LEU A 206 6.95 10.50 8.32
CA LEU A 206 6.44 9.18 8.72
C LEU A 206 6.41 8.18 7.56
N ASN A 207 5.99 8.60 6.36
CA ASN A 207 6.01 7.77 5.15
C ASN A 207 7.38 7.14 4.86
N GLU A 208 8.45 7.93 4.91
CA GLU A 208 9.81 7.47 4.61
C GLU A 208 10.39 6.63 5.76
N GLN A 209 10.05 6.98 7.01
CA GLN A 209 10.47 6.25 8.20
C GLN A 209 9.85 4.84 8.21
N ILE A 210 8.54 4.74 7.96
CA ILE A 210 7.82 3.46 7.87
C ILE A 210 8.32 2.65 6.67
N TYR A 211 8.50 3.28 5.50
CA TYR A 211 9.07 2.62 4.32
C TYR A 211 10.46 2.02 4.59
N SER A 212 11.37 2.81 5.18
CA SER A 212 12.73 2.36 5.51
C SER A 212 12.70 1.22 6.54
N PHE A 213 11.81 1.32 7.54
CA PHE A 213 11.66 0.28 8.56
C PHE A 213 11.09 -1.03 7.98
N ALA A 214 10.15 -0.95 7.03
CA ALA A 214 9.68 -2.13 6.31
C ALA A 214 10.83 -2.82 5.54
N GLY A 215 11.73 -2.04 4.93
CA GLY A 215 12.94 -2.55 4.30
C GLY A 215 13.87 -3.27 5.28
N LEU A 216 14.08 -2.69 6.46
CA LEU A 216 14.90 -3.31 7.52
C LEU A 216 14.36 -4.69 7.95
N LEU A 217 13.03 -4.83 8.06
CA LEU A 217 12.40 -6.11 8.42
C LEU A 217 12.54 -7.18 7.33
N ASP A 218 12.71 -6.77 6.07
CA ASP A 218 12.95 -7.67 4.94
C ASP A 218 14.39 -8.19 4.89
N ASP A 219 15.35 -7.48 5.50
CA ASP A 219 16.80 -7.75 5.37
C ASP A 219 17.33 -8.85 6.31
N SER A 220 16.53 -9.33 7.28
CA SER A 220 16.98 -10.35 8.23
C SER A 220 15.90 -11.39 8.57
N ASP A 221 16.33 -12.63 8.84
CA ASP A 221 15.45 -13.74 9.25
C ASP A 221 15.51 -14.03 10.75
N THR A 222 15.52 -12.98 11.55
CA THR A 222 15.58 -13.05 13.02
C THR A 222 14.34 -12.44 13.67
N ALA A 223 14.09 -12.79 14.94
CA ALA A 223 13.04 -12.15 15.72
C ALA A 223 13.34 -10.64 15.89
N PRO A 224 12.30 -9.77 15.95
CA PRO A 224 12.51 -8.35 16.22
C PRO A 224 13.17 -8.12 17.58
N ASN A 225 14.13 -7.20 17.62
CA ASN A 225 14.79 -6.79 18.86
C ASN A 225 14.02 -5.65 19.56
N LEU A 226 14.40 -5.32 20.80
CA LEU A 226 13.72 -4.30 21.60
C LEU A 226 13.74 -2.91 20.96
N GLN A 227 14.83 -2.56 20.27
CA GLN A 227 14.97 -1.26 19.62
C GLN A 227 14.02 -1.15 18.42
N GLU A 228 13.91 -2.21 17.61
CA GLU A 228 12.97 -2.27 16.49
C GLU A 228 11.53 -2.12 16.98
N LEU A 229 11.16 -2.84 18.04
CA LEU A 229 9.82 -2.74 18.64
C LEU A 229 9.51 -1.34 19.18
N GLN A 230 10.48 -0.69 19.83
CA GLN A 230 10.31 0.67 20.36
C GLN A 230 10.23 1.72 19.25
N THR A 231 11.04 1.56 18.20
CA THR A 231 11.02 2.43 17.02
C THR A 231 9.68 2.30 16.30
N TYR A 232 9.19 1.08 16.07
CA TYR A 232 7.87 0.84 15.51
C TYR A 232 6.78 1.50 16.35
N LYS A 233 6.78 1.27 17.68
CA LYS A 233 5.77 1.84 18.58
C LYS A 233 5.70 3.37 18.47
N THR A 234 6.85 4.02 18.39
CA THR A 234 6.92 5.49 18.26
C THR A 234 6.27 5.96 16.96
N MET A 235 6.61 5.34 15.83
CA MET A 235 6.01 5.65 14.53
C MET A 235 4.51 5.37 14.50
N HIS A 236 4.08 4.24 15.08
CA HIS A 236 2.68 3.84 15.17
C HIS A 236 1.86 4.85 15.98
N ASP A 237 2.36 5.25 17.15
CA ASP A 237 1.68 6.23 18.01
C ASP A 237 1.58 7.59 17.31
N ASP A 238 2.62 8.02 16.59
CA ASP A 238 2.62 9.29 15.85
C ASP A 238 1.68 9.27 14.64
N LEU A 239 1.64 8.15 13.89
CA LEU A 239 0.65 7.94 12.84
C LEU A 239 -0.77 7.97 13.40
N GLY A 240 -1.01 7.26 14.50
CA GLY A 240 -2.32 7.19 15.16
C GLY A 240 -2.88 8.56 15.53
N LYS A 241 -2.02 9.46 16.03
CA LYS A 241 -2.41 10.87 16.30
C LYS A 241 -2.85 11.59 15.02
N GLN A 242 -2.07 11.48 13.94
CA GLN A 242 -2.38 12.15 12.67
C GLN A 242 -3.65 11.61 12.00
N LEU A 243 -3.89 10.30 12.08
CA LEU A 243 -5.13 9.69 11.58
C LEU A 243 -6.35 10.14 12.38
N ALA A 244 -6.23 10.23 13.72
CA ALA A 244 -7.30 10.75 14.57
C ALA A 244 -7.60 12.24 14.29
N ASP A 245 -6.57 13.06 14.12
CA ASP A 245 -6.72 14.46 13.74
C ASP A 245 -7.40 14.61 12.37
N TRP A 246 -7.02 13.77 11.39
CA TRP A 246 -7.67 13.76 10.08
C TRP A 246 -9.13 13.37 10.14
N ASP A 247 -9.47 12.32 10.89
CA ASP A 247 -10.86 11.89 11.07
C ASP A 247 -11.71 12.93 11.79
N SER A 248 -11.16 13.60 12.80
CA SER A 248 -11.82 14.72 13.48
C SER A 248 -12.07 15.88 12.52
N LEU A 249 -11.08 16.25 11.70
CA LEU A 249 -11.20 17.32 10.71
C LEU A 249 -12.29 17.02 9.67
N LYS A 250 -12.39 15.75 9.21
CA LYS A 250 -13.44 15.30 8.30
C LYS A 250 -14.85 15.39 8.92
N LYS A 251 -15.01 14.89 10.15
CA LYS A 251 -16.31 14.86 10.85
C LYS A 251 -16.80 16.23 11.27
N THR A 252 -15.89 17.19 11.42
CA THR A 252 -16.22 18.56 11.87
C THR A 252 -16.19 19.54 10.70
N GLN A 253 -15.01 20.03 10.33
CA GLN A 253 -14.85 21.15 9.41
C GLN A 253 -15.24 20.80 7.98
N LEU A 254 -14.89 19.61 7.48
CA LEU A 254 -15.29 19.21 6.13
C LEU A 254 -16.80 19.00 6.03
N ALA A 255 -17.42 18.41 7.04
CA ALA A 255 -18.88 18.24 7.10
C ALA A 255 -19.60 19.60 7.14
N SER A 256 -19.11 20.55 7.96
CA SER A 256 -19.58 21.94 8.00
C SER A 256 -19.46 22.61 6.63
N PHE A 257 -18.28 22.55 6.02
CA PHE A 257 -18.00 23.17 4.73
C PHE A 257 -18.94 22.65 3.64
N ARG A 258 -19.15 21.32 3.59
CA ARG A 258 -20.07 20.68 2.64
C ARG A 258 -21.52 21.13 2.87
N SER A 259 -21.96 21.22 4.12
CA SER A 259 -23.30 21.69 4.49
C SER A 259 -23.53 23.14 4.03
N HIS A 260 -22.61 24.05 4.37
CA HIS A 260 -22.70 25.44 3.95
C HIS A 260 -22.66 25.58 2.42
N ALA A 261 -21.81 24.81 1.74
CA ALA A 261 -21.73 24.83 0.28
C ALA A 261 -23.00 24.36 -0.42
N GLN A 262 -23.75 23.43 0.17
CA GLN A 262 -25.06 23.01 -0.36
C GLN A 262 -26.14 24.09 -0.17
N GLY A 263 -26.03 24.91 0.87
CA GLY A 263 -26.96 26.01 1.14
C GLY A 263 -26.82 27.21 0.20
N ILE A 264 -25.73 27.30 -0.57
CA ILE A 264 -25.49 28.38 -1.54
C ILE A 264 -26.16 28.03 -2.87
N LYS A 265 -27.23 28.78 -3.20
CA LYS A 265 -27.94 28.70 -4.49
C LYS A 265 -27.06 29.21 -5.63
#